data_AF-D6SRW4-F1
#
_entry.id   AF-D6SRW4-F1
#
_cell.length_a   1.000
_cell.length_b   1.000
_cell.length_c   1.000
_cell.angle_alpha   90.00
_cell.angle_beta   90.00
_cell.angle_gamma   90.00
#
_symmetry.space_group_name_H-M   'P 1'
#
loop_
_entity.id
_entity.type
_entity.pdbx_description
1 polymer ?
#
loop_
_entity_poly.entity_id
_entity_poly.type
_entity_poly.pdbx_seq_one_letter_code
_entity_poly.pdbx_strand_id
1 'polypeptide(L)' 'MENTTRKQPVNLRLRGDLLHKARSSNINLSQTLEQSLQKILKEQDRLTWMKENREAMEAANRYVDEHGLWSDGSRMF' A
#
# COMPACT_ATOMS: atom_id res chain seq x y z
N MET A 1 21.75 -4.88 0.50
CA MET A 1 21.48 -5.11 -0.94
C MET A 1 20.58 -4.00 -1.43
N GLU A 2 21.17 -2.88 -1.84
CA GLU A 2 20.45 -1.74 -2.39
C GLU A 2 20.15 -2.03 -3.86
N ASN A 3 18.95 -2.53 -4.16
CA ASN A 3 18.53 -2.68 -5.54
C ASN A 3 18.16 -1.28 -6.06
N THR A 4 19.14 -0.59 -6.63
CA THR A 4 18.94 0.67 -7.34
C THR A 4 17.83 0.47 -8.37
N THR A 5 16.66 1.04 -8.11
CA THR A 5 15.46 0.94 -8.95
C THR A 5 15.72 1.60 -10.29
N ARG A 6 16.31 0.84 -11.22
CA ARG A 6 16.62 1.32 -12.56
C ARG A 6 15.29 1.42 -13.30
N LYS A 7 14.88 2.64 -13.67
CA LYS A 7 13.65 2.87 -14.43
C LYS A 7 13.76 2.12 -15.75
N GLN A 8 12.98 1.05 -15.91
CA GLN A 8 12.92 0.30 -17.16
C GLN A 8 11.90 0.97 -18.08
N PRO A 9 12.26 1.22 -19.36
CA PRO A 9 11.28 1.69 -20.33
C PRO A 9 10.27 0.58 -20.60
N VAL A 10 9.02 0.80 -20.21
CA VAL A 10 7.91 -0.11 -20.46
C VAL A 10 7.06 0.45 -21.59
N ASN A 11 6.86 -0.34 -22.65
CA ASN A 11 5.93 0.02 -23.72
C ASN A 11 4.50 -0.27 -23.25
N LEU A 12 3.74 0.78 -22.98
CA LEU A 12 2.36 0.70 -22.51
C LEU A 12 1.41 1.23 -23.58
N ARG A 13 0.32 0.51 -23.85
CA ARG A 13 -0.76 0.98 -24.72
C ARG A 13 -1.81 1.69 -23.87
N LEU A 14 -1.92 3.01 -24.02
CA LEU A 14 -2.95 3.83 -23.37
C LEU A 14 -3.96 4.33 -24.41
N ARG A 15 -5.17 4.68 -23.94
CA ARG A 15 -6.18 5.36 -24.76
C ARG A 15 -5.63 6.71 -25.26
N GLY A 16 -5.77 6.95 -26.56
CA GLY A 16 -5.28 8.17 -27.22
C GLY A 16 -5.88 9.45 -26.63
N ASP A 17 -7.14 9.44 -26.24
CA ASP A 17 -7.82 10.62 -25.67
C ASP A 17 -7.22 11.05 -24.34
N LEU A 18 -6.84 10.08 -23.50
CA LEU A 18 -6.18 10.34 -22.22
C LEU A 18 -4.76 10.85 -22.43
N LEU A 19 -4.06 10.32 -23.44
CA LEU A 19 -2.71 10.76 -23.79
C LEU A 19 -2.72 12.19 -24.32
N HIS A 20 -3.72 12.53 -25.15
CA HIS A 20 -3.92 13.88 -25.64
C HIS A 20 -4.22 14.85 -24.49
N LYS A 21 -5.17 14.52 -23.61
CA LYS A 21 -5.48 15.33 -22.42
C LYS A 21 -4.26 15.48 -21.51
N ALA A 22 -3.51 14.42 -21.24
CA ALA A 22 -2.32 14.47 -20.41
C ALA A 22 -1.24 15.38 -21.02
N ARG A 23 -1.03 15.32 -22.34
CA ARG A 23 -0.12 16.23 -23.04
C ARG A 23 -0.59 17.67 -22.99
N SER A 24 -1.87 17.94 -23.27
CA SER A 24 -2.45 19.29 -23.18
C SER A 24 -2.34 19.89 -21.79
N SER A 25 -2.44 19.04 -20.75
CA SER A 25 -2.30 19.45 -19.35
C SER A 25 -0.85 19.41 -18.83
N ASN A 26 0.14 19.15 -19.70
CA ASN A 26 1.57 19.06 -19.35
C ASN A 26 1.87 18.06 -18.21
N ILE A 27 1.10 16.98 -18.13
CA ILE A 27 1.22 15.95 -17.11
C ILE A 27 2.35 14.99 -17.48
N ASN A 28 3.27 14.75 -16.55
CA ASN A 28 4.31 13.74 -16.72
C ASN A 28 3.71 12.34 -16.52
N LEU A 29 3.38 11.68 -17.64
CA LEU A 29 2.78 10.34 -17.66
C LEU A 29 3.62 9.31 -16.91
N SER A 30 4.94 9.32 -17.09
CA SER A 30 5.84 8.38 -16.43
C SER A 30 5.75 8.50 -14.91
N GLN A 31 5.83 9.73 -14.38
CA GLN A 31 5.73 9.98 -12.95
C GLN A 31 4.33 9.65 -12.40
N THR A 32 3.27 10.01 -13.13
CA THR A 32 1.89 9.78 -12.70
C THR A 32 1.56 8.28 -12.65
N LEU A 33 2.02 7.52 -13.65
CA LEU A 33 1.86 6.07 -13.69
C LEU A 33 2.68 5.40 -12.59
N GLU A 34 3.92 5.82 -12.37
CA GLU A 34 4.79 5.31 -11.30
C GLU A 34 4.14 5.51 -9.93
N GLN A 35 3.65 6.71 -9.63
CA GLN A 35 2.96 7.00 -8.38
C GLN A 35 1.65 6.23 -8.21
N SER A 36 0.85 6.11 -9.27
CA SER A 36 -0.40 5.37 -9.23
C SER A 36 -0.16 3.88 -9.00
N LEU A 37 0.86 3.31 -9.67
CA LEU A 37 1.25 1.92 -9.50
C LEU A 37 1.77 1.64 -8.10
N GLN A 38 2.61 2.52 -7.54
CA GLN A 38 3.07 2.41 -6.15
C GLN A 38 1.91 2.41 -5.16
N LYS A 39 0.90 3.28 -5.36
CA LYS A 39 -0.30 3.31 -4.51
C LYS A 39 -1.08 1.99 -4.58
N ILE A 40 -1.30 1.47 -5.79
CA ILE A 40 -2.03 0.22 -5.98
C ILE A 40 -1.29 -0.96 -5.36
N LEU A 41 0.03 -1.06 -5.57
CA LEU A 41 0.86 -2.11 -4.97
C LEU A 41 0.84 -2.03 -3.44
N LYS A 42 1.01 -0.83 -2.89
CA LYS A 42 0.94 -0.63 -1.43
C LYS A 42 -0.41 -1.02 -0.84
N GLU A 43 -1.51 -0.72 -1.54
CA GLU A 43 -2.85 -1.13 -1.11
C GLU A 43 -3.02 -2.65 -1.17
N GLN A 44 -2.54 -3.29 -2.23
CA GLN A 44 -2.55 -4.76 -2.34
C GLN A 44 -1.70 -5.43 -1.25
N ASP A 45 -0.50 -4.91 -0.98
CA ASP A 45 0.36 -5.42 0.08
C ASP A 45 -0.32 -5.26 1.44
N ARG A 46 -0.97 -4.11 1.69
CA ARG A 46 -1.74 -3.88 2.91
C ARG A 46 -2.92 -4.86 3.04
N LEU A 47 -3.67 -5.10 1.97
CA LEU A 47 -4.77 -6.06 1.97
C LEU A 47 -4.28 -7.49 2.23
N THR A 48 -3.17 -7.86 1.62
CA THR A 48 -2.53 -9.17 1.81
C THR A 48 -2.05 -9.31 3.26
N TRP A 49 -1.34 -8.31 3.77
CA TRP A 49 -0.88 -8.26 5.15
C TRP A 49 -2.05 -8.33 6.14
N MET A 50 -3.15 -7.61 5.90
CA MET A 50 -4.36 -7.69 6.73
C MET A 50 -4.97 -9.08 6.71
N LYS A 51 -4.95 -9.78 5.57
CA LYS A 51 -5.47 -11.14 5.46
C LYS A 51 -4.60 -12.13 6.23
N GLU A 52 -3.27 -12.03 6.11
CA GLU A 52 -2.32 -12.90 6.80
C GLU A 52 -2.25 -12.62 8.30
N ASN A 53 -2.32 -11.35 8.71
CA ASN A 53 -2.28 -10.97 10.11
C ASN A 53 -3.64 -11.09 10.80
N ARG A 54 -4.72 -11.43 10.08
CA ARG A 54 -6.04 -11.60 10.69
C ARG A 54 -6.03 -12.69 11.75
N GLU A 55 -5.42 -13.84 11.44
CA GLU A 55 -5.29 -14.95 12.40
C GLU A 55 -4.39 -14.57 13.59
N ALA A 56 -3.29 -13.85 13.35
CA ALA A 56 -2.41 -13.36 14.41
C ALA A 56 -3.09 -12.31 15.31
N MET A 57 -3.89 -11.43 14.73
CA MET A 57 -4.70 -10.44 15.45
C MET A 57 -5.83 -11.11 16.24
N GLU A 58 -6.50 -12.12 15.69
CA GLU A 58 -7.52 -12.89 16.42
C GLU A 58 -6.92 -13.71 17.57
N ALA A 59 -5.72 -14.26 17.39
CA ALA A 59 -4.98 -14.93 18.47
C ALA A 59 -4.55 -13.93 19.55
N ALA A 60 -4.04 -12.76 19.16
CA ALA A 60 -3.68 -11.69 20.09
C ALA A 60 -4.92 -11.14 20.84
N ASN A 61 -6.04 -10.95 20.14
CA ASN A 61 -7.29 -10.52 20.76
C ASN A 61 -7.82 -11.56 21.75
N ARG A 62 -7.79 -12.86 21.40
CA ARG A 62 -8.14 -13.94 22.34
C ARG A 62 -7.21 -13.97 23.55
N TYR A 63 -5.92 -13.79 23.36
CA TYR A 63 -4.96 -13.71 24.46
C TYR A 63 -5.25 -12.52 25.39
N VAL A 64 -5.60 -11.36 24.84
CA VAL A 64 -6.00 -10.17 25.64
C VAL A 64 -7.35 -10.37 26.33
N ASP A 65 -8.30 -11.07 25.70
CA ASP A 65 -9.61 -11.38 26.30
C ASP A 65 -9.47 -12.39 27.46
N GLU A 66 -8.62 -13.40 27.31
CA GLU A 66 -8.38 -14.42 28.34
C GLU A 66 -7.46 -13.96 29.48
N HIS A 67 -6.43 -13.16 29.19
CA HIS A 67 -5.43 -12.76 30.18
C HIS A 67 -5.54 -11.30 30.65
N GLY A 68 -6.41 -10.51 30.03
CA GLY A 68 -6.47 -9.07 30.24
C GLY A 68 -5.26 -8.35 29.64
N LEU A 69 -5.36 -7.02 29.51
CA LEU A 69 -4.24 -6.19 29.08
C LEU A 69 -3.39 -5.85 30.31
N TRP A 70 -2.07 -6.05 30.27
CA TRP A 70 -1.18 -5.72 31.40
C TRP A 70 -1.30 -4.24 31.84
N SER A 71 -1.73 -3.35 30.94
CA SER A 71 -1.97 -1.93 31.22
C SER A 71 -3.31 -1.61 31.88
N ASP A 72 -4.19 -2.60 32.09
CA ASP A 72 -5.50 -2.38 32.74
C ASP A 72 -5.35 -1.84 34.18
N GLY A 73 -4.26 -2.19 34.87
CA GLY A 73 -3.92 -1.65 36.20
C GLY A 73 -3.19 -0.30 36.22
N SER A 74 -2.78 0.25 35.05
CA SER A 74 -1.92 1.44 34.97
C SER A 74 -2.54 2.59 34.16
N ARG A 75 -3.83 2.50 33.81
CA ARG A 75 -4.52 3.57 33.09
C ARG A 75 -4.89 4.71 34.05
N MET A 76 -3.89 5.51 34.43
CA MET A 76 -4.12 6.85 34.97
C MET A 76 -4.28 7.82 33.78
N PHE A 77 -5.38 8.56 33.79
CA PHE A 77 -5.77 9.52 32.75
C PHE A 77 -4.89 10.77 32.75
#